data_AF-A0A8X6TXH9-F1
#
_entry.id   AF-A0A8X6TXH9-F1
#
_cell.length_a   1.000
_cell.length_b   1.000
_cell.length_c   1.000
_cell.angle_alpha   90.00
_cell.angle_beta   90.00
_cell.angle_gamma   90.00
#
_symmetry.space_group_name_H-M   'P 1'
#
loop_
_entity.id
_entity.type
_entity.pdbx_description
1 polymer ?
#
loop_
_entity_poly.entity_id
_entity_poly.type
_entity_poly.pdbx_seq_one_letter_code
_entity_poly.pdbx_strand_id
1 'polypeptide(L)'
;MNIRFWPSLQLIANVKIALVILRNFCTYIFSEEGCIELQCMNQILSSLHLPNVMKKRTKGVIRALCNEVENWWDCHEEYLLEADRDYWNRIRWYSHGTINKFETARAFIADENINIRQRFYLAYAYYLEEDAWILWEKMTDYDVFILKYYLTSRNVRPWLHSILLRVPLNWSIISQAALSENFHEFDSCDLFYTNPLGLSHAFPKLENPEARFQSISLTIKSEKIHRFDLFLCLTQMDDSELDCAFHRLMEKEKYAVILSFLYWPLQCIFKDIIERFRNNLSHSFYIELFTFILREKLESGCLDHDYVDLVKELWGPIPSNFKSKIKGNQIFQHLKPILGLNE
;
A
#
# COMPACT_ATOMS: atom_id res chain seq x y z
N MET A 1 19.32 -10.02 7.25
CA MET A 1 18.15 -10.94 7.20
C MET A 1 17.28 -10.46 6.05
N ASN A 2 17.17 -11.24 4.98
CA ASN A 2 16.39 -10.85 3.81
C ASN A 2 14.89 -10.80 4.20
N ILE A 3 14.25 -9.63 4.15
CA ILE A 3 12.82 -9.50 4.46
C ILE A 3 12.06 -10.20 3.35
N ARG A 4 11.57 -11.42 3.61
CA ARG A 4 10.80 -12.20 2.65
C ARG A 4 9.39 -12.40 3.15
N PHE A 5 8.42 -12.04 2.32
CA PHE A 5 7.02 -12.25 2.59
C PHE A 5 6.55 -13.56 1.95
N TRP A 6 6.25 -14.55 2.79
CA TRP A 6 5.69 -15.84 2.38
C TRP A 6 4.30 -16.00 2.98
N PRO A 7 3.22 -15.75 2.20
CA PRO A 7 1.87 -15.90 2.71
C PRO A 7 1.61 -17.35 3.13
N SER A 8 0.99 -17.54 4.29
CA SER A 8 0.62 -18.89 4.73
C SER A 8 -0.36 -19.54 3.75
N LEU A 9 -0.35 -20.87 3.64
CA LEU A 9 -1.33 -21.60 2.82
C LEU A 9 -2.77 -21.26 3.24
N GLN A 10 -2.98 -21.02 4.53
CA GLN A 10 -4.28 -20.63 5.04
C GLN A 10 -4.70 -19.23 4.56
N LEU A 11 -3.76 -18.28 4.51
CA LEU A 11 -4.02 -16.95 3.94
C LEU A 11 -4.44 -17.07 2.47
N ILE A 12 -3.63 -17.78 1.66
CA ILE A 12 -3.90 -17.98 0.23
C ILE A 12 -5.27 -18.65 0.01
N ALA A 13 -5.61 -19.66 0.81
CA ALA A 13 -6.92 -20.33 0.72
C ALA A 13 -8.08 -19.38 1.03
N ASN A 14 -7.97 -18.56 2.08
CA ASN A 14 -9.00 -17.58 2.42
C ASN A 14 -9.13 -16.49 1.33
N VAL A 15 -8.02 -16.03 0.75
CA VAL A 15 -8.03 -15.08 -0.38
C VAL A 15 -8.77 -15.68 -1.57
N LYS A 16 -8.49 -16.93 -1.95
CA LYS A 16 -9.20 -17.59 -3.06
C LYS A 16 -10.70 -17.71 -2.82
N ILE A 17 -11.11 -18.11 -1.62
CA ILE A 17 -12.53 -18.20 -1.25
C ILE A 17 -13.18 -16.81 -1.30
N ALA A 18 -12.53 -15.81 -0.72
CA ALA A 18 -13.02 -14.43 -0.68
C ALA A 18 -13.18 -13.83 -2.09
N LEU A 19 -12.22 -14.06 -3.00
CA LEU A 19 -12.32 -13.60 -4.39
C LEU A 19 -13.46 -14.27 -5.17
N VAL A 20 -13.74 -15.55 -4.92
CA VAL A 20 -14.89 -16.23 -5.52
C VAL A 20 -16.20 -15.64 -5.00
N ILE A 21 -16.28 -15.33 -3.71
CA ILE A 21 -17.45 -14.65 -3.12
C ILE A 21 -17.63 -13.27 -3.75
N LEU A 22 -16.58 -12.44 -3.74
CA LEU A 22 -16.64 -11.10 -4.31
C LEU A 22 -17.10 -11.14 -5.78
N ARG A 23 -16.49 -11.96 -6.64
CA ARG A 23 -16.88 -12.06 -8.06
C ARG A 23 -18.35 -12.39 -8.29
N ASN A 24 -18.96 -13.21 -7.44
CA ASN A 24 -20.37 -13.61 -7.61
C ASN A 24 -21.36 -12.64 -6.97
N PHE A 25 -20.90 -11.77 -6.06
CA PHE A 25 -21.79 -10.94 -5.23
C PHE A 25 -21.41 -9.45 -5.18
N CYS A 26 -20.36 -9.01 -5.90
CA CYS A 26 -19.82 -7.64 -5.85
C CYS A 26 -20.85 -6.56 -6.15
N THR A 27 -21.81 -6.80 -7.06
CA THR A 27 -22.86 -5.83 -7.40
C THR A 27 -23.71 -5.42 -6.20
N TYR A 28 -23.79 -6.27 -5.18
CA TYR A 28 -24.54 -6.00 -3.94
C TYR A 28 -23.70 -5.36 -2.84
N ILE A 29 -22.37 -5.43 -2.91
CA ILE A 29 -21.48 -5.06 -1.81
C ILE A 29 -21.18 -3.55 -1.80
N PHE A 30 -21.15 -2.91 -2.97
CA PHE A 30 -20.68 -1.52 -3.14
C PHE A 30 -21.79 -0.50 -3.44
N SER A 31 -23.02 -0.74 -2.98
CA SER A 31 -24.03 0.32 -2.92
C SER A 31 -23.59 1.41 -1.94
N GLU A 32 -23.89 2.67 -2.22
CA GLU A 32 -23.39 3.90 -1.54
C GLU A 32 -23.56 3.95 -0.01
N GLU A 33 -24.28 3.01 0.58
CA GLU A 33 -24.46 2.86 2.03
C GLU A 33 -23.63 1.68 2.55
N GLY A 34 -22.41 1.93 3.02
CA GLY A 34 -21.45 0.92 3.53
C GLY A 34 -21.94 -0.03 4.64
N CYS A 35 -23.20 0.06 5.10
CA CYS A 35 -23.83 -0.93 5.97
C CYS A 35 -24.26 -2.23 5.23
N ILE A 36 -24.39 -2.19 3.90
CA ILE A 36 -24.89 -3.34 3.12
C ILE A 36 -23.84 -4.47 3.05
N GLU A 37 -22.55 -4.14 3.11
CA GLU A 37 -21.43 -5.09 3.08
C GLU A 37 -21.55 -6.16 4.19
N LEU A 38 -21.79 -5.76 5.44
CA LEU A 38 -21.70 -6.68 6.59
C LEU A 38 -22.86 -7.67 6.71
N GLN A 39 -24.07 -7.24 6.35
CA GLN A 39 -25.26 -8.10 6.42
C GLN A 39 -25.28 -9.11 5.26
N CYS A 40 -25.01 -8.66 4.03
CA CYS A 40 -24.91 -9.54 2.86
C CYS A 40 -23.77 -10.55 3.03
N MET A 41 -22.60 -10.12 3.53
CA MET A 41 -21.49 -11.04 3.81
C MET A 41 -21.87 -12.13 4.82
N ASN A 42 -22.55 -11.78 5.92
CA ASN A 42 -22.94 -12.78 6.91
C ASN A 42 -23.92 -13.81 6.32
N GLN A 43 -24.87 -13.37 5.50
CA GLN A 43 -25.80 -14.26 4.80
C GLN A 43 -25.06 -15.19 3.82
N ILE A 44 -24.19 -14.64 2.95
CA ILE A 44 -23.40 -15.43 2.01
C ILE A 44 -22.52 -16.43 2.76
N LEU A 45 -21.75 -15.99 3.75
CA LEU A 45 -20.88 -16.88 4.53
C LEU A 45 -21.67 -17.93 5.32
N SER A 46 -22.87 -17.61 5.80
CA SER A 46 -23.75 -18.58 6.47
C SER A 46 -24.19 -19.70 5.54
N SER A 47 -24.44 -19.39 4.25
CA SER A 47 -24.85 -20.36 3.24
C SER A 47 -23.72 -21.33 2.83
N LEU A 48 -22.45 -20.94 3.07
CA LEU A 48 -21.30 -21.78 2.77
C LEU A 48 -21.07 -22.82 3.88
N HIS A 49 -20.80 -24.07 3.48
CA HIS A 49 -20.45 -25.18 4.36
C HIS A 49 -18.99 -25.10 4.83
N LEU A 50 -18.61 -23.99 5.45
CA LEU A 50 -17.27 -23.74 5.97
C LEU A 50 -17.23 -23.88 7.51
N PRO A 51 -16.12 -24.35 8.11
CA PRO A 51 -15.92 -24.26 9.55
C PRO A 51 -16.00 -22.81 10.05
N ASN A 52 -16.52 -22.59 11.26
CA ASN A 52 -16.68 -21.24 11.84
C ASN A 52 -15.38 -20.43 11.88
N VAL A 53 -14.26 -21.10 12.17
CA VAL A 53 -12.92 -20.47 12.15
C VAL A 53 -12.58 -19.95 10.75
N MET A 54 -12.89 -20.71 9.69
CA MET A 54 -12.69 -20.27 8.32
C MET A 54 -13.65 -19.14 7.96
N LYS A 55 -14.94 -19.22 8.33
CA LYS A 55 -15.90 -18.13 8.10
C LYS A 55 -15.41 -16.80 8.69
N LYS A 56 -14.93 -16.82 9.95
CA LYS A 56 -14.37 -15.64 10.61
C LYS A 56 -13.17 -15.06 9.85
N ARG A 57 -12.23 -15.91 9.45
CA ARG A 57 -11.03 -15.50 8.69
C ARG A 57 -11.37 -14.98 7.30
N THR A 58 -12.21 -15.70 6.56
CA THR A 58 -12.67 -15.30 5.22
C THR A 58 -13.38 -13.95 5.27
N LYS A 59 -14.20 -13.69 6.29
CA LYS A 59 -14.83 -12.38 6.50
C LYS A 59 -13.80 -11.24 6.61
N GLY A 60 -12.75 -11.44 7.40
CA GLY A 60 -11.67 -10.46 7.53
C GLY A 60 -10.91 -10.24 6.22
N VAL A 61 -10.66 -11.31 5.47
CA VAL A 61 -10.02 -11.21 4.15
C VAL A 61 -10.91 -10.50 3.14
N ILE A 62 -12.22 -10.74 3.11
CA ILE A 62 -13.14 -10.00 2.22
C ILE A 62 -13.03 -8.50 2.48
N ARG A 63 -13.14 -8.07 3.74
CA ARG A 63 -13.00 -6.65 4.12
C ARG A 63 -11.65 -6.08 3.67
N ALA A 64 -10.56 -6.83 3.86
CA ALA A 64 -9.24 -6.40 3.41
C ALA A 64 -9.15 -6.25 1.88
N LEU A 65 -9.77 -7.15 1.12
CA LEU A 65 -9.84 -7.06 -0.35
C LEU A 65 -10.69 -5.86 -0.80
N CYS A 66 -11.83 -5.60 -0.16
CA CYS A 66 -12.66 -4.42 -0.43
C CYS A 66 -11.86 -3.13 -0.22
N ASN A 67 -11.21 -3.00 0.94
CA ASN A 67 -10.35 -1.86 1.25
C ASN A 67 -9.22 -1.71 0.22
N GLU A 68 -8.64 -2.81 -0.27
CA GLU A 68 -7.59 -2.76 -1.29
C GLU A 68 -8.12 -2.19 -2.63
N VAL A 69 -9.34 -2.55 -3.01
CA VAL A 69 -10.01 -2.00 -4.20
C VAL A 69 -10.36 -0.53 -4.01
N GLU A 70 -10.92 -0.15 -2.87
CA GLU A 70 -11.24 1.26 -2.55
C GLU A 70 -9.98 2.12 -2.56
N ASN A 71 -8.93 1.71 -1.85
CA ASN A 71 -7.65 2.43 -1.84
C ASN A 71 -7.06 2.55 -3.25
N TRP A 72 -7.17 1.48 -4.06
CA TRP A 72 -6.73 1.55 -5.45
C TRP A 72 -7.60 2.54 -6.21
N TRP A 73 -8.92 2.48 -6.11
CA TRP A 73 -9.83 3.40 -6.81
C TRP A 73 -9.58 4.86 -6.44
N ASP A 74 -9.47 5.19 -5.15
CA ASP A 74 -9.21 6.54 -4.66
C ASP A 74 -7.93 7.15 -5.26
N CYS A 75 -6.92 6.31 -5.51
CA CYS A 75 -5.68 6.76 -6.15
C CYS A 75 -5.82 7.04 -7.65
N HIS A 76 -6.89 6.60 -8.30
CA HIS A 76 -7.10 6.71 -9.74
C HIS A 76 -8.42 7.38 -10.12
N GLU A 77 -9.27 7.76 -9.16
CA GLU A 77 -10.60 8.31 -9.40
C GLU A 77 -10.53 9.52 -10.34
N GLU A 78 -9.59 10.44 -10.10
CA GLU A 78 -9.37 11.62 -10.94
C GLU A 78 -9.10 11.28 -12.42
N TYR A 79 -8.54 10.10 -12.69
CA TYR A 79 -8.19 9.64 -14.04
C TYR A 79 -9.21 8.69 -14.64
N LEU A 80 -10.08 8.08 -13.84
CA LEU A 80 -11.01 7.02 -14.26
C LEU A 80 -12.49 7.42 -14.11
N LEU A 81 -12.80 8.71 -13.99
CA LEU A 81 -14.16 9.25 -13.82
C LEU A 81 -15.20 8.72 -14.83
N GLU A 82 -14.77 8.41 -16.05
CA GLU A 82 -15.64 7.92 -17.14
C GLU A 82 -15.66 6.39 -17.28
N ALA A 83 -14.85 5.67 -16.49
CA ALA A 83 -14.81 4.21 -16.57
C ALA A 83 -16.05 3.59 -15.89
N ASP A 84 -16.63 2.58 -16.54
CA ASP A 84 -17.73 1.82 -15.96
C ASP A 84 -17.32 1.16 -14.62
N ARG A 85 -18.25 1.13 -13.66
CA ARG A 85 -18.07 0.53 -12.33
C ARG A 85 -17.91 -1.00 -12.37
N ASP A 86 -18.13 -1.67 -13.50
CA ASP A 86 -17.76 -3.09 -13.66
C ASP A 86 -16.25 -3.33 -13.84
N TYR A 87 -15.43 -2.65 -13.03
CA TYR A 87 -13.97 -2.75 -13.07
C TYR A 87 -13.43 -4.00 -12.38
N TRP A 88 -14.25 -4.70 -11.59
CA TRP A 88 -13.85 -5.89 -10.81
C TRP A 88 -13.23 -7.00 -11.67
N ASN A 89 -13.74 -7.16 -12.89
CA ASN A 89 -13.23 -8.17 -13.83
C ASN A 89 -11.83 -7.84 -14.37
N ARG A 90 -11.38 -6.59 -14.24
CA ARG A 90 -10.06 -6.10 -14.67
C ARG A 90 -9.02 -6.18 -13.54
N ILE A 91 -9.45 -6.20 -12.27
CA ILE A 91 -8.54 -6.30 -11.13
C ILE A 91 -7.80 -7.65 -11.18
N ARG A 92 -6.46 -7.56 -11.09
CA ARG A 92 -5.55 -8.70 -11.01
C ARG A 92 -5.01 -8.78 -9.59
N TRP A 93 -4.98 -9.98 -9.03
CA TRP A 93 -4.66 -10.21 -7.62
C TRP A 93 -3.39 -11.03 -7.48
N TYR A 94 -2.53 -10.68 -6.52
CA TYR A 94 -1.52 -11.60 -6.02
C TYR A 94 -2.16 -12.69 -5.16
N SER A 95 -1.47 -13.83 -5.00
CA SER A 95 -1.97 -14.96 -4.22
C SER A 95 -2.22 -14.66 -2.74
N HIS A 96 -1.62 -13.58 -2.22
CA HIS A 96 -1.79 -13.09 -0.86
C HIS A 96 -2.87 -12.01 -0.72
N GLY A 97 -3.58 -11.68 -1.80
CA GLY A 97 -4.76 -10.81 -1.74
C GLY A 97 -4.47 -9.32 -1.72
N THR A 98 -3.34 -8.88 -2.27
CA THR A 98 -3.20 -7.48 -2.72
C THR A 98 -3.40 -7.40 -4.22
N ILE A 99 -3.70 -6.19 -4.70
CA ILE A 99 -3.82 -5.94 -6.13
C ILE A 99 -2.44 -6.01 -6.78
N ASN A 100 -2.31 -6.80 -7.84
CA ASN A 100 -1.20 -6.68 -8.77
C ASN A 100 -1.43 -5.45 -9.63
N LYS A 101 -0.87 -4.33 -9.19
CA LYS A 101 -1.15 -3.03 -9.77
C LYS A 101 -0.70 -2.90 -11.22
N PHE A 102 0.43 -3.48 -11.61
CA PHE A 102 0.92 -3.44 -12.98
C PHE A 102 0.04 -4.25 -13.93
N GLU A 103 -0.29 -5.48 -13.55
CA GLU A 103 -1.18 -6.33 -14.35
C GLU A 103 -2.61 -5.77 -14.40
N THR A 104 -3.05 -5.12 -13.31
CA THR A 104 -4.33 -4.41 -13.27
C THR A 104 -4.29 -3.20 -14.21
N ALA A 105 -3.29 -2.32 -14.09
CA ALA A 105 -3.13 -1.16 -14.95
C ALA A 105 -3.09 -1.57 -16.44
N ARG A 106 -2.33 -2.62 -16.78
CA ARG A 106 -2.30 -3.18 -18.14
C ARG A 106 -3.66 -3.70 -18.59
N ALA A 107 -4.43 -4.34 -17.72
CA ALA A 107 -5.78 -4.81 -18.06
C ALA A 107 -6.72 -3.63 -18.39
N PHE A 108 -6.60 -2.50 -17.68
CA PHE A 108 -7.36 -1.28 -18.01
C PHE A 108 -6.82 -0.60 -19.27
N ILE A 109 -5.51 -0.53 -19.45
CA ILE A 109 -4.88 0.03 -20.65
C ILE A 109 -5.25 -0.77 -21.90
N ALA A 110 -5.44 -2.07 -21.81
CA ALA A 110 -5.84 -2.92 -22.93
C ALA A 110 -7.31 -2.73 -23.33
N ASP A 111 -8.14 -2.13 -22.47
CA ASP A 111 -9.57 -1.97 -22.74
C ASP A 111 -9.84 -0.74 -23.61
N GLU A 112 -10.28 -0.98 -24.85
CA GLU A 112 -10.60 0.08 -25.81
C GLU A 112 -11.89 0.85 -25.48
N ASN A 113 -12.70 0.35 -24.54
CA ASN A 113 -13.88 1.10 -24.05
C ASN A 113 -13.49 2.25 -23.12
N ILE A 114 -12.25 2.24 -22.58
CA ILE A 114 -11.75 3.32 -21.74
C ILE A 114 -11.16 4.42 -22.64
N ASN A 115 -11.43 5.68 -22.30
CA ASN A 115 -10.92 6.83 -23.05
C ASN A 115 -9.40 6.76 -23.20
N ILE A 116 -8.89 7.01 -24.41
CA ILE A 116 -7.46 6.89 -24.73
C ILE A 116 -6.57 7.73 -23.81
N ARG A 117 -7.06 8.90 -23.36
CA ARG A 117 -6.34 9.78 -22.42
C ARG A 117 -6.21 9.12 -21.06
N GLN A 118 -7.27 8.52 -20.53
CA GLN A 118 -7.26 7.82 -19.24
C GLN A 118 -6.33 6.61 -19.26
N ARG A 119 -6.36 5.84 -20.37
CA ARG A 119 -5.41 4.74 -20.60
C ARG A 119 -3.96 5.24 -20.58
N PHE A 120 -3.70 6.40 -21.20
CA PHE A 120 -2.38 7.01 -21.18
C PHE A 120 -1.97 7.48 -19.79
N TYR A 121 -2.89 8.08 -19.02
CA TYR A 121 -2.65 8.44 -17.62
C TYR A 121 -2.27 7.23 -16.77
N LEU A 122 -2.94 6.09 -16.96
CA LEU A 122 -2.57 4.85 -16.28
C LEU A 122 -1.19 4.35 -16.71
N ALA A 123 -0.91 4.32 -18.01
CA ALA A 123 0.40 3.89 -18.52
C ALA A 123 1.52 4.77 -17.94
N TYR A 124 1.27 6.09 -17.88
CA TYR A 124 2.14 7.07 -17.25
C TYR A 124 2.31 6.82 -15.74
N ALA A 125 1.21 6.65 -15.00
CA ALA A 125 1.21 6.50 -13.55
C ALA A 125 2.05 5.28 -13.11
N TYR A 126 2.01 4.21 -13.90
CA TYR A 126 2.74 2.97 -13.63
C TYR A 126 4.08 2.85 -14.35
N TYR A 127 4.58 3.91 -14.98
CA TYR A 127 5.85 3.89 -15.74
C TYR A 127 5.91 2.82 -16.84
N LEU A 128 4.79 2.56 -17.52
CA LEU A 128 4.66 1.62 -18.63
C LEU A 128 5.03 2.31 -19.96
N GLU A 129 6.33 2.52 -20.20
CA GLU A 129 6.89 3.32 -21.30
C GLU A 129 6.36 2.91 -22.69
N GLU A 130 6.39 1.61 -23.00
CA GLU A 130 5.95 1.09 -24.28
C GLU A 130 4.44 1.30 -24.50
N ASP A 131 3.63 1.00 -23.49
CA ASP A 131 2.18 1.17 -23.53
C ASP A 131 1.81 2.65 -23.72
N ALA A 132 2.48 3.55 -22.98
CA ALA A 132 2.26 4.98 -23.08
C ALA A 132 2.63 5.52 -24.47
N TRP A 133 3.73 5.04 -25.05
CA TRP A 133 4.15 5.40 -26.39
C TRP A 133 3.13 4.98 -27.45
N ILE A 134 2.66 3.74 -27.39
CA ILE A 134 1.66 3.21 -28.32
C ILE A 134 0.36 4.01 -28.25
N LEU A 135 -0.06 4.39 -27.04
CA LEU A 135 -1.25 5.22 -26.85
C LEU A 135 -1.04 6.64 -27.39
N TRP A 136 0.12 7.25 -27.12
CA TRP A 136 0.45 8.59 -27.61
C TRP A 136 0.38 8.70 -29.13
N GLU A 137 0.96 7.75 -29.87
CA GLU A 137 0.93 7.75 -31.34
C GLU A 137 -0.48 7.55 -31.93
N LYS A 138 -1.42 7.02 -31.13
CA LYS A 138 -2.83 6.85 -31.53
C LYS A 138 -3.70 8.06 -31.17
N MET A 139 -3.20 9.02 -30.40
CA MET A 139 -3.96 10.18 -29.97
C MET A 139 -4.15 11.21 -31.07
N THR A 140 -5.29 11.90 -31.03
CA THR A 140 -5.50 13.06 -31.88
C THR A 140 -4.75 14.28 -31.36
N ASP A 141 -4.55 15.29 -32.21
CA ASP A 141 -3.99 16.59 -31.78
C ASP A 141 -4.81 17.22 -30.65
N TYR A 142 -6.13 17.01 -30.65
CA TYR A 142 -7.00 17.47 -29.57
C TYR A 142 -6.73 16.73 -28.26
N ASP A 143 -6.57 15.40 -28.28
CA ASP A 143 -6.21 14.63 -27.10
C ASP A 143 -4.86 15.08 -26.53
N VAL A 144 -3.86 15.26 -27.41
CA VAL A 144 -2.53 15.75 -27.05
C VAL A 144 -2.60 17.18 -26.49
N PHE A 145 -3.42 18.06 -27.06
CA PHE A 145 -3.63 19.41 -26.56
C PHE A 145 -4.23 19.39 -25.15
N ILE A 146 -5.28 18.60 -24.94
CA ILE A 146 -5.93 18.46 -23.64
C ILE A 146 -4.96 17.86 -22.62
N LEU A 147 -4.22 16.81 -22.99
CA LEU A 147 -3.19 16.25 -22.15
C LEU A 147 -2.14 17.30 -21.81
N LYS A 148 -1.59 18.04 -22.77
CA LYS A 148 -0.63 19.12 -22.47
C LYS A 148 -1.23 20.15 -21.51
N TYR A 149 -2.50 20.50 -21.66
CA TYR A 149 -3.18 21.43 -20.76
C TYR A 149 -3.25 20.90 -19.32
N TYR A 150 -3.74 19.67 -19.10
CA TYR A 150 -3.86 19.08 -17.76
C TYR A 150 -2.52 18.57 -17.17
N LEU A 151 -1.62 18.09 -18.03
CA LEU A 151 -0.26 17.63 -17.70
C LEU A 151 0.75 18.79 -17.62
N THR A 152 0.34 20.05 -17.83
CA THR A 152 1.16 21.21 -17.42
C THR A 152 1.22 21.38 -15.91
N SER A 153 0.41 20.62 -15.15
CA SER A 153 0.70 20.35 -13.75
C SER A 153 2.12 19.80 -13.65
N ARG A 154 2.91 20.40 -12.75
CA ARG A 154 4.38 20.47 -12.81
C ARG A 154 5.10 19.11 -12.75
N ASN A 155 4.35 18.05 -12.47
CA ASN A 155 4.80 16.72 -12.05
C ASN A 155 4.99 15.73 -13.19
N VAL A 156 4.51 16.06 -14.40
CA VAL A 156 4.57 15.19 -15.59
C VAL A 156 5.70 15.56 -16.55
N ARG A 157 6.43 16.63 -16.24
CA ARG A 157 7.41 17.22 -17.16
C ARG A 157 8.53 16.26 -17.58
N PRO A 158 9.20 15.48 -16.70
CA PRO A 158 10.32 14.65 -17.14
C PRO A 158 9.91 13.58 -18.16
N TRP A 159 8.74 12.98 -17.96
CA TRP A 159 8.21 11.92 -18.81
C TRP A 159 7.50 12.46 -20.06
N LEU A 160 6.72 13.54 -19.91
CA LEU A 160 6.15 14.22 -21.06
C LEU A 160 7.28 14.74 -21.96
N HIS A 161 8.38 15.20 -21.39
CA HIS A 161 9.57 15.57 -22.14
C HIS A 161 10.20 14.37 -22.85
N SER A 162 10.32 13.21 -22.18
CA SER A 162 10.88 12.01 -22.80
C SER A 162 10.02 11.51 -23.98
N ILE A 163 8.69 11.51 -23.82
CA ILE A 163 7.73 11.18 -24.88
C ILE A 163 7.79 12.22 -26.01
N LEU A 164 7.73 13.52 -25.70
CA LEU A 164 7.76 14.60 -26.71
C LEU A 164 9.05 14.61 -27.52
N LEU A 165 10.19 14.33 -26.87
CA LEU A 165 11.49 14.28 -27.53
C LEU A 165 11.82 12.91 -28.13
N ARG A 166 10.97 11.90 -27.93
CA ARG A 166 11.20 10.51 -28.36
C ARG A 166 12.52 9.95 -27.81
N VAL A 167 12.85 10.27 -26.56
CA VAL A 167 14.06 9.79 -25.88
C VAL A 167 13.67 8.90 -24.70
N PRO A 168 14.45 7.84 -24.39
CA PRO A 168 14.23 7.05 -23.19
C PRO A 168 14.32 7.91 -21.92
N LEU A 169 13.62 7.49 -20.88
CA LEU A 169 13.69 8.16 -19.60
C LEU A 169 15.09 8.03 -19.00
N ASN A 170 15.71 9.16 -18.65
CA ASN A 170 17.02 9.14 -18.02
C ASN A 170 16.88 9.04 -16.49
N TRP A 171 16.97 7.81 -15.98
CA TRP A 171 16.88 7.52 -14.55
C TRP A 171 18.01 8.13 -13.72
N SER A 172 19.17 8.42 -14.31
CA SER A 172 20.23 9.17 -13.63
C SER A 172 19.80 10.62 -13.39
N ILE A 173 19.15 11.26 -14.36
CA ILE A 173 18.61 12.63 -14.18
C ILE A 173 17.52 12.62 -13.10
N ILE A 174 16.61 11.64 -13.13
CA ILE A 174 15.57 11.49 -12.10
C ILE A 174 16.20 11.26 -10.73
N SER A 175 17.23 10.42 -10.64
CA SER A 175 17.93 10.16 -9.38
C SER A 175 18.66 11.39 -8.86
N GLN A 176 19.28 12.20 -9.73
CA GLN A 176 19.92 13.45 -9.34
C GLN A 176 18.91 14.50 -8.90
N ALA A 177 17.79 14.61 -9.62
CA ALA A 177 16.69 15.47 -9.23
C ALA A 177 16.05 15.00 -7.92
N ALA A 178 15.99 13.69 -7.68
CA ALA A 178 15.61 13.05 -6.41
C ALA A 178 16.50 13.43 -5.21
N LEU A 179 17.66 14.08 -5.44
CA LEU A 179 18.65 14.43 -4.42
C LEU A 179 18.87 15.93 -4.21
N SER A 180 18.42 16.79 -5.14
CA SER A 180 18.78 18.21 -5.11
C SER A 180 18.10 18.94 -3.95
N GLU A 181 18.86 19.42 -2.96
CA GLU A 181 18.35 20.13 -1.76
C GLU A 181 17.44 21.34 -2.06
N ASN A 182 17.51 21.88 -3.28
CA ASN A 182 16.52 22.83 -3.82
C ASN A 182 15.16 22.18 -4.15
N PHE A 183 14.81 21.08 -3.49
CA PHE A 183 13.56 20.33 -3.63
C PHE A 183 12.30 21.19 -3.45
N HIS A 184 12.43 22.28 -2.70
CA HIS A 184 11.35 23.24 -2.49
C HIS A 184 11.33 24.38 -3.53
N GLU A 185 12.42 24.61 -4.28
CA GLU A 185 12.53 25.66 -5.31
C GLU A 185 12.45 25.10 -6.74
N PHE A 186 12.92 23.87 -6.97
CA PHE A 186 12.68 23.12 -8.19
C PHE A 186 11.37 22.37 -8.07
N ASP A 187 10.32 23.10 -8.41
CA ASP A 187 8.93 22.71 -8.71
C ASP A 187 8.75 21.52 -9.69
N SER A 188 9.76 20.68 -9.94
CA SER A 188 9.85 19.81 -11.13
C SER A 188 10.16 18.33 -10.88
N CYS A 189 10.38 17.89 -9.63
CA CYS A 189 10.59 16.48 -9.31
C CYS A 189 9.81 16.00 -8.09
N ASP A 190 8.54 16.34 -8.07
CA ASP A 190 7.50 15.76 -7.21
C ASP A 190 7.05 14.36 -7.68
N LEU A 191 7.87 13.69 -8.51
CA LEU A 191 7.49 12.48 -9.25
C LEU A 191 6.96 11.38 -8.32
N PHE A 192 7.60 11.18 -7.16
CA PHE A 192 7.19 10.18 -6.17
C PHE A 192 6.22 10.73 -5.13
N TYR A 193 6.24 12.03 -4.86
CA TYR A 193 5.26 12.68 -3.96
C TYR A 193 3.85 12.67 -4.59
N THR A 194 3.79 12.83 -5.91
CA THR A 194 2.54 13.02 -6.66
C THR A 194 2.12 11.79 -7.44
N ASN A 195 3.05 10.87 -7.73
CA ASN A 195 2.75 9.58 -8.33
C ASN A 195 3.45 8.43 -7.59
N PRO A 196 2.99 8.08 -6.37
CA PRO A 196 3.54 6.98 -5.60
C PRO A 196 3.25 5.59 -6.22
N LEU A 197 2.32 5.52 -7.17
CA LEU A 197 1.77 4.27 -7.71
C LEU A 197 2.79 3.42 -8.44
N GLY A 198 3.78 4.06 -9.06
CA GLY A 198 4.86 3.39 -9.76
C GLY A 198 6.17 3.32 -8.99
N LEU A 199 6.22 3.78 -7.72
CA LEU A 199 7.47 3.85 -6.96
C LEU A 199 8.18 2.49 -6.92
N SER A 200 7.47 1.42 -6.58
CA SER A 200 8.05 0.07 -6.47
C SER A 200 8.70 -0.43 -7.76
N HIS A 201 8.25 0.06 -8.93
CA HIS A 201 8.81 -0.26 -10.24
C HIS A 201 9.93 0.69 -10.69
N ALA A 202 9.86 1.96 -10.28
CA ALA A 202 10.92 2.93 -10.51
C ALA A 202 12.13 2.69 -9.58
N PHE A 203 11.88 2.19 -8.37
CA PHE A 203 12.86 1.97 -7.31
C PHE A 203 14.14 1.21 -7.73
N PRO A 204 14.07 0.07 -8.45
CA PRO A 204 15.29 -0.64 -8.85
C PRO A 204 16.11 0.14 -9.88
N LYS A 205 15.48 1.06 -10.61
CA LYS A 205 16.12 1.92 -11.62
C LYS A 205 16.83 3.14 -11.00
N LEU A 206 16.57 3.42 -9.72
CA LEU A 206 17.34 4.40 -8.95
C LEU A 206 18.69 3.79 -8.58
N GLU A 207 19.76 4.23 -9.22
CA GLU A 207 21.11 3.69 -9.01
C GLU A 207 21.73 4.17 -7.68
N ASN A 208 21.25 5.28 -7.13
CA ASN A 208 21.80 5.91 -5.93
C ASN A 208 20.99 5.53 -4.66
N PRO A 209 21.62 4.89 -3.64
CA PRO A 209 20.95 4.57 -2.37
C PRO A 209 20.35 5.77 -1.64
N GLU A 210 20.97 6.94 -1.73
CA GLU A 210 20.43 8.17 -1.14
C GLU A 210 19.15 8.60 -1.86
N ALA A 211 19.08 8.46 -3.19
CA ALA A 211 17.89 8.79 -3.97
C ALA A 211 16.74 7.84 -3.63
N ARG A 212 17.05 6.55 -3.44
CA ARG A 212 16.11 5.54 -2.95
C ARG A 212 15.55 5.88 -1.58
N PHE A 213 16.42 6.22 -0.63
CA PHE A 213 16.02 6.66 0.70
C PHE A 213 15.12 7.90 0.65
N GLN A 214 15.52 8.94 -0.09
CA GLN A 214 14.73 10.17 -0.22
C GLN A 214 13.36 9.91 -0.84
N SER A 215 13.30 9.05 -1.86
CA SER A 215 12.04 8.65 -2.48
C SER A 215 11.11 7.99 -1.47
N ILE A 216 11.60 7.05 -0.64
CA ILE A 216 10.80 6.44 0.43
C ILE A 216 10.36 7.49 1.47
N SER A 217 11.27 8.33 1.97
CA SER A 217 10.95 9.35 2.98
C SER A 217 9.89 10.33 2.47
N LEU A 218 10.00 10.82 1.24
CA LEU A 218 9.00 11.71 0.63
C LEU A 218 7.64 11.04 0.49
N THR A 219 7.62 9.76 0.12
CA THR A 219 6.36 9.05 -0.11
C THR A 219 5.68 8.63 1.20
N ILE A 220 6.43 8.45 2.28
CA ILE A 220 5.86 8.28 3.64
C ILE A 220 5.19 9.59 4.08
N LYS A 221 5.85 10.73 3.88
CA LYS A 221 5.30 12.05 4.24
C LYS A 221 4.05 12.42 3.48
N SER A 222 3.90 11.93 2.25
CA SER A 222 2.70 12.22 1.45
C SER A 222 1.48 11.46 1.94
N GLU A 223 1.65 10.41 2.76
CA GLU A 223 0.61 9.45 3.16
C GLU A 223 -0.09 8.75 1.98
N LYS A 224 0.36 9.00 0.74
CA LYS A 224 -0.22 8.43 -0.49
C LYS A 224 0.45 7.12 -0.90
N ILE A 225 1.55 6.71 -0.25
CA ILE A 225 2.16 5.43 -0.58
C ILE A 225 1.25 4.28 -0.18
N HIS A 226 0.97 3.42 -1.14
CA HIS A 226 0.41 2.14 -0.82
C HIS A 226 1.44 1.32 -0.04
N ARG A 227 1.07 0.85 1.14
CA ARG A 227 2.02 0.26 2.11
C ARG A 227 2.73 -0.98 1.56
N PHE A 228 2.09 -1.72 0.66
CA PHE A 228 2.74 -2.83 -0.04
C PHE A 228 3.84 -2.36 -1.02
N ASP A 229 3.72 -1.19 -1.66
CA ASP A 229 4.78 -0.64 -2.50
C ASP A 229 5.99 -0.21 -1.65
N LEU A 230 5.75 0.37 -0.48
CA LEU A 230 6.81 0.65 0.49
C LEU A 230 7.56 -0.63 0.85
N PHE A 231 6.82 -1.70 1.16
CA PHE A 231 7.40 -3.02 1.41
C PHE A 231 8.26 -3.51 0.24
N LEU A 232 7.72 -3.48 -0.98
CA LEU A 232 8.47 -3.89 -2.17
C LEU A 232 9.76 -3.09 -2.36
N CYS A 233 9.75 -1.77 -2.10
CA CYS A 233 10.96 -0.95 -2.14
C CYS A 233 11.99 -1.41 -1.09
N LEU A 234 11.54 -1.64 0.15
CA LEU A 234 12.42 -2.09 1.24
C LEU A 234 13.03 -3.48 0.95
N THR A 235 12.30 -4.38 0.28
CA THR A 235 12.85 -5.70 -0.10
C THR A 235 13.90 -5.67 -1.22
N GLN A 236 14.01 -4.55 -1.93
CA GLN A 236 15.01 -4.35 -2.99
C GLN A 236 16.32 -3.77 -2.46
N MET A 237 16.36 -3.32 -1.21
CA MET A 237 17.56 -2.87 -0.53
C MET A 237 18.39 -4.06 -0.06
N ASP A 238 19.72 -3.92 -0.08
CA ASP A 238 20.58 -4.86 0.64
C ASP A 238 20.49 -4.65 2.16
N ASP A 239 21.05 -5.57 2.95
CA ASP A 239 20.95 -5.50 4.42
C ASP A 239 21.55 -4.21 5.00
N SER A 240 22.63 -3.68 4.41
CA SER A 240 23.30 -2.45 4.89
C SER A 240 22.51 -1.20 4.52
N GLU A 241 22.00 -1.12 3.29
CA GLU A 241 21.13 -0.05 2.82
C GLU A 241 19.84 0.00 3.66
N LEU A 242 19.25 -1.17 3.91
CA LEU A 242 18.04 -1.31 4.69
C LEU A 242 18.20 -0.87 6.14
N ASP A 243 19.27 -1.30 6.83
CA ASP A 243 19.52 -0.89 8.22
C ASP A 243 19.77 0.63 8.31
N CYS A 244 20.51 1.19 7.36
CA CYS A 244 20.73 2.63 7.26
C CYS A 244 19.41 3.38 7.02
N ALA A 245 18.59 2.91 6.08
CA ALA A 245 17.30 3.51 5.76
C ALA A 245 16.35 3.47 6.96
N PHE A 246 16.22 2.32 7.64
CA PHE A 246 15.38 2.21 8.84
C PHE A 246 15.85 3.12 9.96
N HIS A 247 17.15 3.19 10.23
CA HIS A 247 17.68 4.07 11.26
C HIS A 247 17.29 5.54 10.99
N ARG A 248 17.49 5.99 9.75
CA ARG A 248 17.18 7.36 9.32
C ARG A 248 15.67 7.64 9.26
N LEU A 249 14.87 6.67 8.84
CA LEU A 249 13.41 6.78 8.82
C LEU A 249 12.84 6.86 10.24
N MET A 250 13.42 6.11 11.19
CA MET A 250 13.04 6.19 12.61
C MET A 250 13.35 7.56 13.23
N GLU A 251 14.43 8.21 12.80
CA GLU A 251 14.77 9.56 13.25
C GLU A 251 13.86 10.64 12.64
N LYS A 252 13.52 10.52 11.36
CA LYS A 252 12.75 11.54 10.62
C LYS A 252 11.23 11.38 10.69
N GLU A 253 10.75 10.17 10.43
CA GLU A 253 9.33 9.84 10.25
C GLU A 253 8.76 9.05 11.45
N LYS A 254 9.48 9.05 12.57
CA LYS A 254 9.19 8.26 13.78
C LYS A 254 8.93 6.80 13.41
N TYR A 255 7.84 6.22 13.90
CA TYR A 255 7.56 4.79 13.81
C TYR A 255 6.62 4.43 12.66
N ALA A 256 6.24 5.39 11.81
CA ALA A 256 5.27 5.21 10.73
C ALA A 256 5.64 4.04 9.80
N VAL A 257 6.92 3.89 9.48
CA VAL A 257 7.44 2.80 8.63
C VAL A 257 7.20 1.45 9.27
N ILE A 258 7.53 1.29 10.55
CA ILE A 258 7.34 0.03 11.27
C ILE A 258 5.85 -0.28 11.38
N LEU A 259 5.02 0.72 11.73
CA LEU A 259 3.57 0.55 11.83
C LEU A 259 2.91 0.21 10.49
N SER A 260 3.51 0.57 9.35
CA SER A 260 3.00 0.20 8.03
C SER A 260 2.93 -1.32 7.81
N PHE A 261 3.76 -2.10 8.51
CA PHE A 261 3.76 -3.56 8.46
C PHE A 261 2.60 -4.20 9.25
N LEU A 262 1.79 -3.42 10.00
CA LEU A 262 0.55 -3.90 10.65
C LEU A 262 -0.65 -3.92 9.70
N TYR A 263 -0.49 -3.42 8.49
CA TYR A 263 -1.52 -3.44 7.47
C TYR A 263 -1.47 -4.71 6.66
N TRP A 264 -2.62 -5.06 6.10
CA TRP A 264 -2.76 -6.15 5.17
C TRP A 264 -1.77 -5.98 3.99
N PRO A 265 -1.09 -7.06 3.56
CA PRO A 265 -1.04 -8.42 4.10
C PRO A 265 0.19 -8.66 5.00
N LEU A 266 0.89 -7.61 5.42
CA LEU A 266 2.26 -7.65 5.95
C LEU A 266 2.35 -8.04 7.44
N GLN A 267 1.23 -8.25 8.12
CA GLN A 267 1.19 -8.53 9.56
C GLN A 267 2.06 -9.73 9.96
N CYS A 268 2.20 -10.73 9.08
CA CYS A 268 3.00 -11.91 9.37
C CYS A 268 4.51 -11.65 9.47
N ILE A 269 5.02 -10.62 8.79
CA ILE A 269 6.43 -10.22 8.87
C ILE A 269 6.68 -9.09 9.88
N PHE A 270 5.62 -8.49 10.43
CA PHE A 270 5.73 -7.39 11.40
C PHE A 270 6.63 -7.75 12.58
N LYS A 271 6.48 -8.96 13.14
CA LYS A 271 7.29 -9.41 14.28
C LYS A 271 8.78 -9.48 13.94
N ASP A 272 9.11 -9.95 12.75
CA ASP A 272 10.50 -10.06 12.31
C ASP A 272 11.14 -8.67 12.20
N ILE A 273 10.37 -7.67 11.74
CA ILE A 273 10.79 -6.27 11.73
C ILE A 273 11.01 -5.74 13.15
N ILE A 274 10.08 -5.99 14.08
CA ILE A 274 10.23 -5.59 15.48
C ILE A 274 11.47 -6.21 16.11
N GLU A 275 11.69 -7.51 15.92
CA GLU A 275 12.84 -8.21 16.50
C GLU A 275 14.16 -7.68 15.93
N ARG A 276 14.22 -7.41 14.61
CA ARG A 276 15.40 -6.81 13.95
C ARG A 276 15.79 -5.49 14.58
N PHE A 277 14.82 -4.61 14.84
CA PHE A 277 15.07 -3.24 15.33
C PHE A 277 14.90 -3.08 16.83
N ARG A 278 14.68 -4.15 17.59
CA ARG A 278 14.29 -4.11 19.00
C ARG A 278 15.18 -3.24 19.89
N ASN A 279 16.49 -3.20 19.61
CA ASN A 279 17.47 -2.45 20.41
C ASN A 279 17.40 -0.94 20.16
N ASN A 280 16.78 -0.54 19.06
CA ASN A 280 16.57 0.86 18.65
C ASN A 280 15.16 1.36 19.05
N LEU A 281 14.27 0.46 19.50
CA LEU A 281 12.91 0.81 19.89
C LEU A 281 12.87 1.36 21.31
N SER A 282 12.24 2.52 21.46
CA SER A 282 12.04 3.16 22.76
C SER A 282 10.75 2.67 23.44
N HIS A 283 10.56 2.99 24.71
CA HIS A 283 9.27 2.77 25.37
C HIS A 283 8.11 3.55 24.72
N SER A 284 8.36 4.73 24.12
CA SER A 284 7.32 5.51 23.45
C SER A 284 6.84 4.83 22.18
N PHE A 285 7.72 4.12 21.47
CA PHE A 285 7.33 3.25 20.37
C PHE A 285 6.25 2.24 20.78
N TYR A 286 6.47 1.49 21.86
CA TYR A 286 5.52 0.47 22.29
C TYR A 286 4.17 1.07 22.72
N ILE A 287 4.18 2.27 23.31
CA ILE A 287 2.94 3.01 23.62
C ILE A 287 2.19 3.34 22.33
N GLU A 288 2.88 3.90 21.33
CA GLU A 288 2.29 4.25 20.03
C GLU A 288 1.78 3.01 19.29
N LEU A 289 2.57 1.94 19.26
CA LEU A 289 2.22 0.64 18.68
C LEU A 289 0.93 0.07 19.29
N PHE A 290 0.85 -0.01 20.61
CA PHE A 290 -0.34 -0.56 21.26
C PHE A 290 -1.55 0.37 21.11
N THR A 291 -1.35 1.69 21.12
CA THR A 291 -2.42 2.66 20.83
C THR A 291 -2.96 2.42 19.42
N PHE A 292 -2.07 2.25 18.44
CA PHE A 292 -2.43 2.01 17.06
C PHE A 292 -3.18 0.68 16.89
N ILE A 293 -2.69 -0.43 17.47
CA ILE A 293 -3.38 -1.72 17.38
C ILE A 293 -4.77 -1.66 18.05
N LEU A 294 -4.87 -1.03 19.22
CA LEU A 294 -6.16 -0.89 19.92
C LEU A 294 -7.18 -0.11 19.08
N ARG A 295 -6.82 1.10 18.65
CA ARG A 295 -7.75 2.01 17.96
C ARG A 295 -8.00 1.60 16.51
N GLU A 296 -6.93 1.44 15.74
CA GLU A 296 -7.03 1.28 14.29
C GLU A 296 -7.39 -0.15 13.89
N LYS A 297 -7.12 -1.14 14.75
CA LYS A 297 -7.32 -2.56 14.41
C LYS A 297 -8.42 -3.22 15.24
N LEU A 298 -8.37 -3.13 16.57
CA LEU A 298 -9.32 -3.83 17.42
C LEU A 298 -10.66 -3.09 17.53
N GLU A 299 -10.65 -1.80 17.86
CA GLU A 299 -11.87 -0.98 18.00
C GLU A 299 -12.60 -0.79 16.67
N SER A 300 -11.87 -0.71 15.55
CA SER A 300 -12.44 -0.67 14.18
C SER A 300 -13.05 -2.01 13.72
N GLY A 301 -12.88 -3.08 14.50
CA GLY A 301 -13.32 -4.42 14.16
C GLY A 301 -12.57 -5.01 12.96
N CYS A 302 -11.28 -4.70 12.79
CA CYS A 302 -10.44 -5.28 11.76
C CYS A 302 -10.23 -6.77 12.05
N LEU A 303 -10.47 -7.62 11.05
CA LEU A 303 -10.42 -9.09 11.16
C LEU A 303 -9.41 -9.71 10.19
N ASP A 304 -8.58 -8.90 9.55
CA ASP A 304 -7.54 -9.33 8.59
C ASP A 304 -6.36 -10.04 9.26
N HIS A 305 -6.20 -9.89 10.58
CA HIS A 305 -5.20 -10.59 11.40
C HIS A 305 -5.69 -10.85 12.84
N ASP A 306 -5.04 -11.76 13.57
CA ASP A 306 -5.30 -11.96 15.01
C ASP A 306 -4.50 -10.96 15.84
N TYR A 307 -5.01 -9.74 15.94
CA TYR A 307 -4.35 -8.66 16.66
C TYR A 307 -4.31 -8.87 18.19
N VAL A 308 -5.22 -9.68 18.74
CA VAL A 308 -5.20 -10.04 20.16
C VAL A 308 -3.98 -10.91 20.46
N ASP A 309 -3.76 -11.95 19.65
CA ASP A 309 -2.58 -12.80 19.81
C ASP A 309 -1.29 -12.05 19.50
N LEU A 310 -1.29 -11.19 18.47
CA LEU A 310 -0.15 -10.32 18.16
C LEU A 310 0.25 -9.45 19.37
N VAL A 311 -0.71 -8.82 20.06
CA VAL A 311 -0.44 -8.01 21.26
C VAL A 311 0.18 -8.85 22.38
N LYS A 312 -0.33 -10.05 22.63
CA LYS A 312 0.23 -10.95 23.67
C LYS A 312 1.66 -11.36 23.36
N GLU A 313 1.92 -11.71 22.10
CA GLU A 313 3.25 -12.13 21.65
C GLU A 313 4.26 -11.00 21.71
N LEU A 314 3.85 -9.77 21.36
CA LEU A 314 4.70 -8.58 21.46
C LEU A 314 4.94 -8.16 22.90
N TRP A 315 4.00 -8.41 23.82
CA TRP A 315 4.14 -8.01 25.23
C TRP A 315 5.28 -8.74 25.95
N GLY A 316 5.44 -10.04 25.69
CA GLY A 316 6.41 -10.89 26.37
C GLY A 316 7.86 -10.34 26.30
N PRO A 317 8.40 -10.09 25.09
CA PRO A 317 9.78 -9.62 24.89
C PRO A 317 10.08 -8.20 25.39
N ILE A 318 9.07 -7.38 25.71
CA ILE A 318 9.31 -5.98 26.11
C ILE A 318 10.11 -5.93 27.43
N PRO A 319 11.20 -5.12 27.50
CA PRO A 319 11.97 -4.92 28.71
C PRO A 319 11.13 -4.47 29.91
N SER A 320 11.44 -4.96 31.11
CA SER A 320 10.68 -4.67 32.33
C SER A 320 10.58 -3.18 32.66
N ASN A 321 11.65 -2.41 32.42
CA ASN A 321 11.64 -0.96 32.58
C ASN A 321 10.67 -0.26 31.61
N PHE A 322 10.49 -0.78 30.40
CA PHE A 322 9.52 -0.26 29.44
C PHE A 322 8.09 -0.68 29.80
N LYS A 323 7.88 -1.93 30.24
CA LYS A 323 6.59 -2.42 30.75
C LYS A 323 6.08 -1.53 31.89
N SER A 324 6.94 -1.17 32.85
CA SER A 324 6.54 -0.26 33.94
C SER A 324 6.08 1.10 33.44
N LYS A 325 6.73 1.67 32.42
CA LYS A 325 6.29 2.93 31.80
C LYS A 325 4.95 2.79 31.07
N ILE A 326 4.76 1.70 30.33
CA ILE A 326 3.49 1.41 29.64
C ILE A 326 2.36 1.24 30.66
N LYS A 327 2.61 0.52 31.77
CA LYS A 327 1.64 0.35 32.87
C LYS A 327 1.19 1.67 33.50
N GLY A 328 2.05 2.69 33.49
CA GLY A 328 1.71 4.04 33.95
C GLY A 328 0.91 4.87 32.94
N ASN A 329 0.73 4.40 31.70
CA ASN A 329 -0.04 5.08 30.66
C ASN A 329 -1.51 4.60 30.65
N GLN A 330 -2.43 5.49 30.27
CA GLN A 330 -3.87 5.20 30.17
C GLN A 330 -4.20 4.02 29.26
N ILE A 331 -3.41 3.81 28.19
CA ILE A 331 -3.62 2.68 27.26
C ILE A 331 -3.55 1.31 27.96
N PHE A 332 -2.83 1.21 29.08
CA PHE A 332 -2.68 -0.06 29.77
C PHE A 332 -4.00 -0.61 30.31
N GLN A 333 -4.96 0.26 30.65
CA GLN A 333 -6.28 -0.19 31.10
C GLN A 333 -7.02 -0.96 29.99
N HIS A 334 -6.80 -0.59 28.73
CA HIS A 334 -7.36 -1.28 27.57
C HIS A 334 -6.54 -2.54 27.21
N LEU A 335 -5.24 -2.58 27.52
CA LEU A 335 -4.39 -3.74 27.30
C LEU A 335 -4.59 -4.86 28.32
N LYS A 336 -4.87 -4.53 29.59
CA LYS A 336 -5.07 -5.50 30.68
C LYS A 336 -5.97 -6.70 30.29
N PRO A 337 -7.21 -6.49 29.78
CA PRO A 337 -8.09 -7.61 29.45
C PRO A 337 -7.54 -8.47 28.29
N ILE A 338 -6.86 -7.85 27.31
CA ILE A 338 -6.24 -8.56 26.18
C ILE A 338 -5.09 -9.45 26.65
N LEU A 339 -4.30 -8.95 27.60
CA LEU A 339 -3.15 -9.64 28.17
C LEU A 339 -3.53 -10.70 29.23
N GLY A 340 -4.82 -10.82 29.58
CA GLY A 340 -5.27 -11.70 30.65
C GLY A 340 -4.76 -11.29 32.04
N LEU A 341 -4.41 -10.01 32.21
CA LEU A 341 -3.93 -9.43 33.47
C LEU A 341 -5.13 -8.87 34.22
N ASN A 342 -6.03 -9.75 34.66
CA ASN A 342 -7.07 -9.40 35.62
C ASN A 342 -6.47 -9.52 37.03
N GLU A 343 -6.87 -8.60 37.92
CA GLU A 343 -6.31 -8.40 39.26
C GLU A 343 -6.29 -9.64 40.16
#